data_AF-X1GN60-F1
#
_entry.id   AF-X1GN60-F1
#
_cell.length_a   1.000
_cell.length_b   1.000
_cell.length_c   1.000
_cell.angle_alpha   90.00
_cell.angle_beta   90.00
_cell.angle_gamma   90.00
#
_symmetry.space_group_name_H-M   'P 1'
#
loop_
_entity.id
_entity.type
_entity.pdbx_description
1 polymer ?
#
loop_
_entity_poly.entity_id
_entity_poly.type
_entity_poly.pdbx_seq_one_letter_code
_entity_poly.pdbx_strand_id
1 'polypeptide(L)'
;MIQGMCRGADLIGKNAALKHGLSVEDYPAKWEKHGDAAGPIRNAQMLKEGKPDIVYAFHSNISLSKGTKNMIKQAKEKRIPVIIIE
;
A
#
# COMPACT_ATOMS: atom_id res chain seq x y z
N MET A 1 -0.43 -5.97 9.39
CA MET A 1 -0.39 -5.84 7.92
C MET A 1 -1.29 -4.66 7.54
N ILE A 2 -0.75 -3.66 6.86
CA ILE A 2 -1.47 -2.46 6.41
C ILE A 2 -1.59 -2.51 4.87
N GLN A 3 -2.81 -2.43 4.35
CA GLN A 3 -3.07 -2.51 2.91
C GLN A 3 -4.20 -1.57 2.50
N GLY A 4 -4.50 -1.46 1.20
CA GLY A 4 -5.69 -0.72 0.77
C GLY A 4 -6.57 -1.41 -0.24
N MET A 5 -6.77 -2.71 -0.02
CA MET A 5 -7.82 -3.53 -0.61
C MET A 5 -7.80 -3.60 -2.14
N CYS A 6 -6.63 -3.41 -2.77
CA CYS A 6 -6.51 -3.63 -4.21
C CYS A 6 -6.53 -5.14 -4.53
N ARG A 7 -6.85 -5.51 -5.76
CA ARG A 7 -6.68 -6.89 -6.21
C ARG A 7 -5.19 -7.22 -6.31
N GLY A 8 -4.83 -8.50 -6.14
CA GLY A 8 -3.44 -8.95 -6.20
C GLY A 8 -2.75 -8.86 -4.84
N ALA A 9 -1.64 -8.11 -4.76
CA ALA A 9 -0.75 -8.10 -3.60
C ALA A 9 -1.46 -7.83 -2.27
N ASP A 10 -2.38 -6.85 -2.20
CA ASP A 10 -3.12 -6.52 -0.97
C ASP A 10 -3.99 -7.70 -0.49
N LEU A 11 -4.66 -8.41 -1.41
CA LEU A 11 -5.50 -9.57 -1.07
C LEU A 11 -4.67 -10.77 -0.65
N ILE A 12 -3.57 -11.05 -1.36
CA ILE A 12 -2.63 -12.12 -1.02
C ILE A 12 -2.03 -11.86 0.36
N GLY A 13 -1.54 -10.64 0.60
CA GLY A 13 -0.95 -10.24 1.87
C GLY A 13 -1.94 -10.29 3.03
N LYS A 14 -3.19 -9.84 2.82
CA LYS A 14 -4.27 -9.97 3.82
C LYS A 14 -4.54 -11.43 4.17
N ASN A 15 -4.71 -12.30 3.17
CA ASN A 15 -4.97 -13.71 3.41
C ASN A 15 -3.81 -14.41 4.15
N ALA A 16 -2.57 -14.10 3.79
CA ALA A 16 -1.40 -14.61 4.50
C ALA A 16 -1.37 -14.13 5.95
N ALA A 17 -1.56 -12.83 6.20
CA ALA A 17 -1.59 -12.26 7.54
C ALA A 17 -2.66 -12.93 8.42
N LEU A 18 -3.88 -13.08 7.90
CA LEU A 18 -4.98 -13.74 8.62
C LEU A 18 -4.67 -15.21 8.93
N LYS A 19 -4.11 -15.96 7.96
CA LYS A 19 -3.70 -17.36 8.18
C LYS A 19 -2.66 -17.52 9.28
N HIS A 20 -1.81 -16.51 9.49
CA HIS A 20 -0.79 -16.49 10.53
C HIS A 20 -1.23 -15.78 11.83
N GLY A 21 -2.52 -15.43 11.96
CA GLY A 21 -3.04 -14.76 13.16
C GLY A 21 -2.56 -13.32 13.36
N LEU A 22 -2.07 -12.68 12.29
CA LEU A 22 -1.61 -11.29 12.32
C LEU A 22 -2.77 -10.31 12.15
N SER A 23 -2.67 -9.16 12.81
CA SER A 23 -3.64 -8.07 12.62
C SER A 23 -3.57 -7.49 11.20
N VAL A 24 -4.73 -7.11 10.67
CA VAL A 24 -4.87 -6.47 9.36
C VAL A 24 -5.61 -5.15 9.52
N GLU A 25 -5.07 -4.11 8.90
CA GLU A 25 -5.73 -2.81 8.75
C GLU A 25 -6.00 -2.55 7.27
N ASP A 26 -7.27 -2.30 6.94
CA ASP A 26 -7.75 -2.06 5.59
C ASP A 26 -7.97 -0.56 5.36
N TYR A 27 -7.39 -0.03 4.27
CA TYR A 27 -7.57 1.36 3.85
C TYR A 27 -8.15 1.42 2.43
N PRO A 28 -9.47 1.25 2.23
CA PRO A 28 -10.06 1.26 0.89
C PRO A 28 -9.97 2.64 0.23
N ALA A 29 -9.64 2.67 -1.06
CA ALA A 29 -9.65 3.89 -1.85
C ALA A 29 -11.10 4.36 -2.14
N LYS A 30 -11.40 5.62 -1.84
CA LYS A 30 -12.73 6.23 -2.03
C LYS A 30 -12.88 6.77 -3.45
N TRP A 31 -12.95 5.88 -4.44
CA TRP A 31 -12.99 6.23 -5.87
C TRP A 31 -14.18 7.12 -6.24
N GLU A 32 -15.37 6.86 -5.72
CA GLU A 32 -16.57 7.68 -6.00
C GLU A 32 -16.40 9.14 -5.55
N LYS A 33 -15.63 9.37 -4.47
CA LYS A 33 -15.43 10.71 -3.90
C LYS A 33 -14.27 11.46 -4.56
N HIS A 34 -13.20 10.76 -4.92
CA HIS A 34 -11.92 11.38 -5.27
C HIS A 34 -11.41 11.03 -6.68
N GLY A 35 -12.12 10.19 -7.43
CA GLY A 35 -11.69 9.74 -8.76
C GLY A 35 -10.26 9.20 -8.74
N ASP A 36 -9.46 9.59 -9.73
CA ASP A 36 -8.06 9.15 -9.88
C ASP A 36 -7.18 9.49 -8.67
N ALA A 37 -7.52 10.53 -7.91
CA ALA A 37 -6.78 10.91 -6.71
C ALA A 37 -7.05 9.97 -5.51
N ALA A 38 -8.07 9.10 -5.57
CA ALA A 38 -8.42 8.20 -4.48
C ALA A 38 -7.27 7.26 -4.11
N GLY A 39 -6.52 6.77 -5.10
CA GLY A 39 -5.34 5.92 -4.87
C GLY A 39 -4.24 6.64 -4.08
N PRO A 40 -3.69 7.77 -4.58
CA PRO A 40 -2.69 8.56 -3.85
C PRO A 40 -3.13 9.03 -2.45
N ILE A 41 -4.40 9.45 -2.29
CA ILE A 41 -4.95 9.87 -1.00
C ILE A 41 -4.95 8.70 -0.02
N ARG A 42 -5.43 7.54 -0.47
CA ARG A 42 -5.39 6.30 0.33
C ARG A 42 -3.97 5.92 0.71
N ASN A 43 -3.01 6.02 -0.21
CA ASN A 43 -1.60 5.74 0.08
C ASN A 43 -1.07 6.64 1.20
N ALA A 44 -1.37 7.93 1.15
CA ALA A 44 -1.01 8.89 2.19
C ALA A 44 -1.63 8.53 3.54
N GLN A 45 -2.90 8.10 3.52
CA GLN A 45 -3.64 7.66 4.70
C GLN A 45 -2.99 6.45 5.36
N MET A 46 -2.67 5.40 4.60
CA MET A 46 -1.99 4.20 5.11
C MET A 46 -0.68 4.54 5.83
N LEU A 47 0.13 5.44 5.25
CA LEU A 47 1.41 5.85 5.84
C LEU A 47 1.24 6.79 7.05
N LYS A 48 0.15 7.55 7.12
CA LYS A 48 -0.08 8.54 8.19
C LYS A 48 -0.74 7.91 9.41
N GLU A 49 -1.80 7.14 9.19
CA GLU A 49 -2.65 6.57 10.22
C GLU A 49 -2.10 5.21 10.67
N GLY A 50 -1.76 4.36 9.71
CA GLY A 50 -1.23 3.02 9.98
C GLY A 50 0.21 3.01 10.50
N LYS A 51 1.00 4.05 10.19
CA LYS A 51 2.39 4.23 10.67
C LYS A 51 3.25 2.95 10.50
N PRO A 52 3.35 2.38 9.28
CA PRO A 52 4.15 1.18 9.07
C PRO A 52 5.64 1.44 9.30
N ASP A 53 6.34 0.44 9.85
CA ASP A 53 7.80 0.46 9.98
C ASP A 53 8.52 0.22 8.64
N ILE A 54 7.86 -0.44 7.70
CA ILE A 54 8.43 -0.81 6.40
C ILE A 54 7.34 -0.96 5.32
N VAL A 55 7.67 -0.64 4.08
CA VAL A 55 6.82 -0.84 2.91
C VAL A 55 7.43 -1.91 1.99
N TYR A 56 6.67 -2.97 1.74
CA TYR A 56 6.99 -3.98 0.72
C TYR A 56 6.24 -3.66 -0.58
N ALA A 57 6.97 -3.35 -1.65
CA ALA A 57 6.43 -3.01 -2.96
C ALA A 57 6.65 -4.17 -3.93
N PHE A 58 5.59 -4.97 -4.16
CA PHE A 58 5.62 -6.10 -5.08
C PHE A 58 5.32 -5.65 -6.51
N HIS A 59 6.35 -5.54 -7.37
CA HIS A 59 6.16 -5.23 -8.78
C HIS A 59 7.46 -5.45 -9.59
N SER A 60 7.37 -6.18 -10.69
CA SER A 60 8.51 -6.48 -11.59
C SER A 60 8.98 -5.29 -12.43
N ASN A 61 8.12 -4.29 -12.66
CA ASN A 61 8.50 -3.05 -13.33
C ASN A 61 7.85 -1.80 -12.72
N ILE A 62 8.50 -1.19 -11.74
CA ILE A 62 7.98 -0.02 -11.01
C ILE A 62 7.69 1.18 -11.92
N SER A 63 8.42 1.33 -13.04
CA SER A 63 8.23 2.45 -13.97
C SER A 63 6.81 2.49 -14.57
N LEU A 64 6.18 1.32 -14.72
CA LEU A 64 4.83 1.17 -15.28
C LEU A 64 3.73 1.23 -14.21
N SER A 65 4.08 1.05 -12.93
CA SER A 65 3.10 1.08 -11.83
C SER A 65 2.95 2.46 -11.22
N LYS A 66 2.03 3.27 -11.77
CA LYS A 66 1.72 4.61 -11.24
C LYS A 66 1.38 4.58 -9.75
N GLY A 67 0.58 3.60 -9.32
CA GLY A 67 0.15 3.44 -7.92
C GLY A 67 1.28 3.04 -6.98
N THR A 68 2.06 2.01 -7.32
CA THR A 68 3.19 1.56 -6.50
C THR A 68 4.28 2.62 -6.46
N LYS A 69 4.59 3.26 -7.59
CA LYS A 69 5.56 4.38 -7.65
C LYS A 69 5.15 5.54 -6.74
N ASN A 70 3.85 5.86 -6.70
CA ASN A 70 3.32 6.88 -5.80
C ASN A 70 3.50 6.48 -4.32
N MET A 71 3.20 5.24 -3.94
CA MET A 71 3.44 4.73 -2.59
C MET A 71 4.92 4.85 -2.19
N ILE A 72 5.82 4.36 -3.04
CA ILE A 72 7.28 4.41 -2.80
C ILE A 72 7.75 5.85 -2.59
N LYS A 73 7.29 6.78 -3.42
CA LYS A 73 7.64 8.20 -3.30
C LYS A 73 7.23 8.75 -1.92
N GLN A 74 5.97 8.54 -1.53
CA GLN A 74 5.46 9.06 -0.24
C GLN A 74 6.13 8.40 0.96
N ALA A 75 6.44 7.10 0.89
CA ALA A 75 7.17 6.40 1.96
C ALA A 75 8.59 6.97 2.15
N LYS A 76 9.31 7.22 1.04
CA LYS A 76 10.64 7.85 1.07
C LYS A 76 10.60 9.26 1.65
N GLU A 77 9.60 10.07 1.29
CA GLU A 77 9.40 11.41 1.87
C GLU A 77 9.21 11.38 3.40
N LYS A 78 8.58 10.31 3.90
CA LYS A 78 8.39 10.05 5.34
C LYS A 78 9.54 9.28 6.00
N ARG A 79 10.62 8.98 5.27
CA ARG A 79 11.77 8.18 5.73
C ARG A 79 11.40 6.77 6.18
N ILE A 80 10.33 6.21 5.62
CA ILE A 80 9.93 4.82 5.86
C ILE A 80 10.72 3.94 4.87
N PRO A 81 11.44 2.90 5.34
CA PRO A 81 12.13 1.95 4.48
C PRO A 81 11.19 1.31 3.45
N VAL A 82 11.69 1.14 2.23
CA VAL A 82 10.98 0.50 1.13
C VAL A 82 11.82 -0.67 0.61
N ILE A 83 11.25 -1.87 0.57
CA ILE A 83 11.81 -3.04 -0.11
C ILE A 83 10.98 -3.31 -1.35
N ILE A 84 11.63 -3.33 -2.51
CA ILE A 84 11.00 -3.69 -3.77
C ILE A 84 11.23 -5.19 -3.98
N ILE A 85 10.16 -5.92 -4.28
CA ILE A 85 10.17 -7.35 -4.53
C ILE A 85 9.69 -7.56 -5.97
N GLU A 86 10.54 -8.19 -6.79
CA GLU A 86 10.30 -8.51 -8.20
C GLU A 86 9.79 -9.94 -8.38
#